data_AF-A0A661PRW8-F1
#
_entry.id   AF-A0A661PRW8-F1
#
_cell.length_a   1.000
_cell.length_b   1.000
_cell.length_c   1.000
_cell.angle_alpha   90.00
_cell.angle_beta   90.00
_cell.angle_gamma   90.00
#
_symmetry.space_group_name_H-M   'P 1'
#
loop_
_entity.id
_entity.type
_entity.pdbx_description
1 polymer ?
#
loop_
_entity_poly.entity_id
_entity_poly.type
_entity_poly.pdbx_seq_one_letter_code
_entity_poly.pdbx_strand_id
1 'polypeptide(L)'
;MAKRKKADDTAHDWRPAPYRPHWHADFWGDSRVLNMTLEEVGCYVRLLDMHWVNGARGIPVRRDRLLKVLPALSDDDALDNVLACFTSDGAPAGRLVQKRCLEEIAKALVRFTKARAAAQARHQGREQPAPKRARSRKR
;
A
#
# COMPACT_ATOMS: atom_id res chain seq x y z
N MET A 1 -8.91 -21.18 -37.72
CA MET A 1 -9.43 -20.45 -36.53
C MET A 1 -8.37 -20.44 -35.44
N ALA A 2 -7.69 -19.32 -35.23
CA ALA A 2 -6.62 -19.19 -34.25
C ALA A 2 -7.20 -18.98 -32.84
N LYS A 3 -6.92 -19.90 -31.91
CA LYS A 3 -7.29 -19.77 -30.50
C LYS A 3 -6.47 -18.62 -29.88
N ARG A 4 -7.11 -17.47 -29.64
CA ARG A 4 -6.56 -16.41 -28.79
C ARG A 4 -6.42 -16.96 -27.36
N LYS A 5 -5.18 -17.16 -26.92
CA LYS A 5 -4.85 -17.30 -25.49
C LYS A 5 -5.38 -16.05 -24.78
N LYS A 6 -6.42 -16.19 -23.96
CA LYS A 6 -6.75 -15.14 -22.98
C LYS A 6 -5.56 -15.07 -22.04
N ALA A 7 -4.82 -13.95 -22.09
CA ALA A 7 -3.90 -13.62 -21.03
C ALA A 7 -4.74 -13.52 -19.76
N ASP A 8 -4.50 -14.45 -18.84
CA ASP A 8 -5.09 -14.43 -17.53
C ASP A 8 -4.38 -13.31 -16.75
N ASP A 9 -4.85 -12.07 -16.93
CA ASP A 9 -4.39 -10.86 -16.22
C ASP A 9 -4.76 -10.90 -14.71
N THR A 10 -5.33 -12.02 -14.26
CA THR A 10 -5.76 -12.29 -12.88
C THR A 10 -4.71 -13.01 -12.04
N ALA A 11 -3.44 -12.92 -12.42
CA ALA A 11 -2.38 -13.09 -11.44
C ALA A 11 -2.44 -11.91 -10.46
N HIS A 12 -3.37 -11.98 -9.50
CA HIS A 12 -3.23 -11.28 -8.24
C HIS A 12 -1.95 -11.83 -7.62
N ASP A 13 -0.86 -11.14 -7.91
CA ASP A 13 0.46 -11.29 -7.29
C ASP A 13 0.26 -10.95 -5.81
N TRP A 14 -0.36 -11.89 -5.07
CA TRP A 14 -0.76 -11.75 -3.68
C TRP A 14 0.52 -11.81 -2.86
N ARG A 15 1.21 -10.68 -2.87
CA ARG A 15 2.27 -10.38 -1.93
C ARG A 15 1.55 -9.91 -0.68
N PRO A 16 1.91 -10.41 0.52
CA PRO A 16 1.35 -9.87 1.75
C PRO A 16 1.49 -8.35 1.68
N ALA A 17 0.37 -7.64 1.81
CA ALA A 17 0.41 -6.19 1.81
C ALA A 17 1.45 -5.77 2.86
N PRO A 18 2.44 -4.93 2.50
CA PRO A 18 3.46 -4.53 3.44
C PRO A 18 2.77 -4.00 4.71
N TYR A 19 3.36 -4.26 5.88
CA TYR A 19 2.83 -3.72 7.13
C TYR A 19 2.50 -2.23 6.96
N ARG A 20 1.24 -1.87 7.14
CA ARG A 20 0.81 -0.48 7.12
C ARG A 20 1.17 0.12 8.48
N PRO A 21 2.05 1.13 8.54
CA PRO A 21 2.27 1.81 9.80
C PRO A 21 1.02 2.62 10.17
N HIS A 22 0.58 2.49 11.41
CA HIS A 22 -0.39 3.43 11.98
C HIS A 22 0.38 4.64 12.48
N TRP A 23 0.16 5.80 11.86
CA TRP A 23 0.84 7.03 12.26
C TRP A 23 -0.05 7.81 13.21
N HIS A 24 0.32 7.84 14.50
CA HIS A 24 -0.37 8.68 15.48
C HIS A 24 -0.41 10.16 15.05
N ALA A 25 0.62 10.63 14.35
CA ALA A 25 0.66 11.99 13.82
C ALA A 25 -0.44 12.30 12.78
N ASP A 26 -1.11 11.30 12.18
CA ASP A 26 -2.31 11.56 11.36
C ASP A 26 -3.51 11.97 12.21
N PHE A 27 -3.57 11.52 13.45
CA PHE A 27 -4.66 11.81 14.37
C PHE A 27 -4.41 13.08 15.19
N TRP A 28 -3.14 13.40 15.47
CA TRP A 28 -2.77 14.54 16.30
C TRP A 28 -2.26 15.75 15.52
N GLY A 29 -1.84 15.56 14.26
CA GLY A 29 -1.23 16.60 13.44
C GLY A 29 -2.18 17.23 12.41
N ASP A 30 -3.30 16.59 12.10
CA ASP A 30 -4.33 17.12 11.20
C ASP A 30 -5.54 17.58 12.01
N SER A 31 -5.79 18.89 12.02
CA SER A 31 -6.92 19.49 12.74
C SER A 31 -8.27 18.98 12.24
N ARG A 32 -8.36 18.46 11.01
CA ARG A 32 -9.60 17.85 10.49
C ARG A 32 -9.85 16.52 11.16
N VAL A 33 -8.83 15.68 11.25
CA VAL A 33 -8.93 14.36 11.91
C VAL A 33 -9.15 14.52 13.41
N LEU A 34 -8.56 15.54 14.05
CA LEU A 34 -8.78 15.85 15.46
C LEU A 34 -10.25 16.18 15.80
N ASN A 35 -10.99 16.75 14.87
CA ASN A 35 -12.38 17.14 15.05
C ASN A 35 -13.38 16.04 14.61
N MET A 36 -12.88 14.88 14.19
CA MET A 36 -13.74 13.77 13.77
C MET A 36 -14.37 13.04 14.96
N THR A 37 -15.59 12.57 14.80
CA THR A 37 -16.22 11.59 15.70
C THR A 37 -15.50 10.24 15.64
N LEU A 38 -15.79 9.34 16.57
CA LEU A 38 -15.19 8.00 16.57
C LEU A 38 -15.58 7.21 15.31
N GLU A 39 -16.79 7.40 14.81
CA GLU A 39 -17.31 6.79 13.60
C GLU A 39 -16.58 7.31 12.35
N GLU A 40 -16.40 8.64 12.27
CA GLU A 40 -15.63 9.29 11.21
C GLU A 40 -14.17 8.83 11.22
N VAL A 41 -13.55 8.75 12.40
CA VAL A 41 -12.19 8.21 12.58
C VAL A 41 -12.10 6.75 12.09
N GLY A 42 -13.06 5.90 12.45
CA GLY A 42 -13.10 4.51 11.99
C GLY A 42 -13.16 4.43 10.46
N CYS A 43 -13.95 5.30 9.84
CA CYS A 43 -14.10 5.36 8.39
C CYS A 43 -12.86 5.91 7.69
N TYR A 44 -12.24 6.95 8.25
CA TYR A 44 -10.97 7.48 7.80
C TYR A 44 -9.88 6.39 7.79
N VAL A 45 -9.74 5.64 8.89
CA VAL A 45 -8.78 4.53 8.99
C VAL A 45 -9.07 3.45 7.96
N ARG A 46 -10.34 3.09 7.78
CA ARG A 46 -10.76 2.09 6.79
C ARG A 46 -10.41 2.51 5.37
N LEU A 47 -10.60 3.79 5.02
CA LEU A 47 -10.20 4.33 3.72
C LEU A 47 -8.68 4.33 3.55
N LEU A 48 -7.91 4.67 4.58
CA LEU A 48 -6.44 4.57 4.52
C LEU A 48 -5.99 3.13 4.23
N ASP A 49 -6.61 2.13 4.86
CA ASP A 49 -6.30 0.72 4.60
C ASP A 49 -6.64 0.32 3.15
N MET A 50 -7.81 0.75 2.66
CA MET A 50 -8.19 0.55 1.26
C MET A 50 -7.21 1.22 0.30
N HIS A 51 -6.73 2.42 0.61
CA HIS A 51 -5.72 3.11 -0.19
C HIS A 51 -4.41 2.33 -0.16
N TRP A 52 -3.95 1.89 1.01
CA TRP A 52 -2.71 1.13 1.15
C TRP A 52 -2.72 -0.16 0.31
N VAL A 53 -3.82 -0.92 0.34
CA VAL A 53 -4.00 -2.13 -0.47
C VAL A 53 -4.02 -1.82 -1.97
N ASN A 54 -4.65 -0.72 -2.37
CA ASN A 54 -4.69 -0.28 -3.77
C ASN A 54 -3.36 0.34 -4.24
N GLY A 55 -2.47 0.68 -3.31
CA GLY A 55 -1.20 1.35 -3.57
C GLY A 55 -1.38 2.72 -4.21
N ALA A 56 -0.42 3.11 -5.06
CA ALA A 56 -0.44 4.40 -5.77
C ALA A 56 -1.65 4.61 -6.69
N ARG A 57 -2.46 3.56 -6.91
CA ARG A 57 -3.70 3.69 -7.69
C ARG A 57 -4.80 4.40 -6.91
N GLY A 58 -4.72 4.60 -5.60
CA GLY A 58 -5.80 5.25 -4.84
C GLY A 58 -7.10 4.43 -4.76
N ILE A 59 -8.08 4.99 -4.06
CA ILE A 59 -9.41 4.37 -3.83
C ILE A 59 -10.38 4.87 -4.91
N PRO A 60 -11.17 4.01 -5.58
CA PRO A 60 -12.18 4.48 -6.54
C PRO A 60 -13.29 5.30 -5.85
N VAL A 61 -13.55 6.51 -6.36
CA VAL A 61 -14.64 7.42 -5.95
C VAL A 61 -15.95 6.89 -6.52
N ARG A 62 -16.56 5.94 -5.82
CA ARG A 62 -17.94 5.53 -6.05
C ARG A 62 -18.68 5.63 -4.74
N ARG A 63 -19.36 6.77 -4.51
CA ARG A 63 -19.98 7.12 -3.22
C ARG A 63 -20.95 6.03 -2.74
N ASP A 64 -21.74 5.48 -3.65
CA ASP A 64 -22.64 4.33 -3.43
C ASP A 64 -21.91 3.07 -2.92
N ARG A 65 -20.67 2.86 -3.35
CA ARG A 65 -19.82 1.76 -2.86
C ARG A 65 -19.11 2.11 -1.56
N LEU A 66 -18.74 3.36 -1.36
CA LEU A 66 -18.12 3.83 -0.12
C LEU A 66 -19.09 3.69 1.05
N LEU A 67 -20.35 4.12 0.89
CA LEU A 67 -21.39 3.95 1.91
C LEU A 67 -21.65 2.47 2.24
N LYS A 68 -21.54 1.56 1.25
CA LYS A 68 -21.66 0.10 1.49
C LYS A 68 -20.52 -0.48 2.32
N VAL A 69 -19.31 0.07 2.21
CA VAL A 69 -18.13 -0.42 2.96
C VAL A 69 -17.87 0.38 4.23
N LEU A 70 -18.54 1.52 4.40
CA LEU A 70 -18.50 2.40 5.56
C LEU A 70 -19.92 2.60 6.14
N PRO A 71 -20.63 1.52 6.54
CA PRO A 71 -22.01 1.62 7.01
C PRO A 71 -22.17 2.42 8.31
N ALA A 72 -21.07 2.69 9.01
CA ALA A 72 -21.06 3.51 10.22
C ALA A 72 -21.38 4.99 9.93
N LEU A 73 -21.24 5.43 8.67
CA LEU A 73 -21.67 6.75 8.23
C LEU A 73 -23.07 6.60 7.63
N SER A 74 -24.08 6.84 8.46
CA SER A 74 -25.46 6.99 8.00
C SER A 74 -25.75 8.38 7.43
N ASP A 75 -24.82 9.31 7.64
CA ASP A 75 -24.93 10.71 7.27
C ASP A 75 -23.94 11.05 6.13
N ASP A 76 -24.43 11.76 5.12
CA ASP A 76 -23.64 12.24 4.00
C ASP A 76 -22.61 13.29 4.43
N ASP A 77 -22.92 14.12 5.44
CA ASP A 77 -22.01 15.16 5.94
C ASP A 77 -20.77 14.55 6.59
N ALA A 78 -20.95 13.49 7.38
CA ALA A 78 -19.86 12.77 8.02
C ALA A 78 -18.96 12.07 6.99
N LEU A 79 -19.54 11.57 5.89
CA LEU A 79 -18.76 11.06 4.76
C LEU A 79 -17.96 12.18 4.10
N ASP A 80 -18.56 13.35 3.87
CA ASP A 80 -17.86 14.47 3.24
C ASP A 80 -16.70 15.00 4.10
N ASN A 81 -16.87 15.06 5.42
CA ASN A 81 -15.78 15.39 6.35
C ASN A 81 -14.58 14.43 6.20
N VAL A 82 -14.86 13.13 6.15
CA VAL A 82 -13.81 12.12 5.96
C VAL A 82 -13.18 12.22 4.57
N LEU A 83 -13.98 12.41 3.52
CA LEU A 83 -13.51 12.53 2.15
C LEU A 83 -12.66 13.79 1.93
N ALA A 84 -12.90 14.87 2.67
CA ALA A 84 -12.10 16.09 2.61
C ALA A 84 -10.64 15.90 3.04
N CYS A 85 -10.30 14.81 3.74
CA CYS A 85 -8.92 14.43 4.04
C CYS A 85 -8.20 13.74 2.87
N PHE A 86 -8.89 13.48 1.77
CA PHE A 86 -8.35 12.87 0.56
C PHE A 86 -8.40 13.86 -0.60
N THR A 87 -7.35 13.87 -1.41
CA THR A 87 -7.33 14.62 -2.67
C THR A 87 -7.91 13.72 -3.76
N SER A 88 -8.86 14.25 -4.53
CA SER A 88 -9.31 13.66 -5.79
C SER A 88 -8.30 13.98 -6.88
N ASP A 89 -7.08 13.46 -6.73
CA ASP A 89 -6.01 13.81 -7.65
C ASP A 89 -6.28 13.17 -9.02
N GLY A 90 -6.24 14.02 -10.05
CA GLY A 90 -6.56 13.64 -11.42
C GLY A 90 -5.64 12.52 -11.94
N ALA A 91 -6.23 11.66 -12.77
CA ALA A 91 -5.62 10.54 -13.49
C ALA A 91 -5.17 9.33 -12.61
N PRO A 92 -5.96 8.25 -12.57
CA PRO A 92 -7.25 8.11 -13.22
C PRO A 92 -8.30 8.95 -12.49
N ALA A 93 -9.03 9.78 -13.25
CA ALA A 93 -10.12 10.60 -12.71
C ALA A 93 -11.08 9.73 -11.87
N GLY A 94 -11.56 10.27 -10.75
CA GLY A 94 -12.46 9.56 -9.84
C GLY A 94 -11.73 8.60 -8.90
N ARG A 95 -10.54 8.97 -8.40
CA ARG A 95 -9.88 8.24 -7.32
C ARG A 95 -9.46 9.17 -6.18
N LEU A 96 -9.59 8.66 -4.95
CA LEU A 96 -9.16 9.31 -3.72
C LEU A 96 -7.74 8.88 -3.39
N VAL A 97 -6.93 9.87 -3.09
CA VAL A 97 -5.53 9.70 -2.73
C VAL A 97 -5.31 10.47 -1.43
N GLN A 98 -4.56 9.88 -0.52
CA GLN A 98 -4.06 10.55 0.68
C GLN A 98 -2.54 10.69 0.53
N LYS A 99 -2.05 11.93 0.59
CA LYS A 99 -0.66 12.30 0.28
C LYS A 99 0.36 11.51 1.11
N ARG A 100 0.18 11.43 2.42
CA ARG A 100 1.08 10.71 3.32
C ARG A 100 1.11 9.21 3.04
N CYS A 101 -0.05 8.63 2.74
CA CYS A 101 -0.15 7.22 2.36
C CYS A 101 0.70 6.94 1.11
N LEU A 102 0.69 7.82 0.10
CA LEU A 102 1.59 7.70 -1.06
C LEU A 102 3.07 7.76 -0.68
N GLU A 103 3.47 8.72 0.15
CA GLU A 103 4.87 8.85 0.61
C GLU A 103 5.34 7.58 1.31
N GLU A 104 4.46 6.96 2.08
CA GLU A 104 4.75 5.77 2.87
C GLU A 104 4.74 4.50 2.03
N ILE A 105 3.84 4.40 1.05
CA ILE A 105 3.89 3.37 0.00
C ILE A 105 5.23 3.47 -0.75
N ALA A 106 5.67 4.68 -1.12
CA ALA A 106 6.94 4.88 -1.79
C ALA A 106 8.14 4.43 -0.90
N LYS A 107 8.15 4.81 0.39
CA LYS A 107 9.16 4.35 1.36
C LYS A 107 9.17 2.82 1.51
N ALA A 108 7.98 2.21 1.59
CA ALA A 108 7.84 0.76 1.70
C ALA A 108 8.38 0.05 0.45
N LEU A 109 8.09 0.57 -0.75
CA LEU A 109 8.62 0.05 -2.00
C LEU A 109 10.15 0.14 -2.05
N VAL A 110 10.75 1.25 -1.63
CA VAL A 110 12.23 1.40 -1.55
C VAL A 110 12.85 0.38 -0.59
N ARG A 111 12.23 0.15 0.58
CA ARG A 111 12.72 -0.87 1.53
C ARG A 111 12.62 -2.27 0.94
N PHE A 112 11.51 -2.57 0.27
CA PHE A 112 11.28 -3.85 -0.36
C PHE A 112 12.27 -4.14 -1.50
N THR A 113 12.52 -3.18 -2.39
CA THR A 113 13.49 -3.33 -3.49
C THR A 113 14.90 -3.56 -2.96
N LYS A 114 15.32 -2.82 -1.93
CA LYS A 114 16.62 -3.03 -1.27
C LYS A 114 16.73 -4.42 -0.63
N ALA A 115 15.70 -4.86 0.09
CA ALA A 115 15.67 -6.18 0.70
C ALA A 115 15.75 -7.31 -0.35
N ARG A 116 15.01 -7.15 -1.46
CA ARG A 116 15.03 -8.10 -2.58
C ARG A 116 16.42 -8.18 -3.24
N ALA A 117 17.05 -7.03 -3.51
CA ALA A 117 18.40 -6.99 -4.08
C ALA A 117 19.43 -7.67 -3.15
N ALA A 118 19.35 -7.41 -1.83
CA ALA A 118 20.22 -8.06 -0.86
C ALA A 118 20.01 -9.58 -0.79
N ALA A 119 18.77 -10.05 -0.89
CA ALA A 119 18.45 -11.48 -0.94
C ALA A 119 19.00 -12.14 -2.21
N GLN A 120 18.87 -11.48 -3.37
CA GLN A 120 19.44 -11.96 -4.64
C GLN A 120 20.96 -12.06 -4.58
N ALA A 121 21.65 -11.06 -4.02
CA ALA A 121 23.09 -11.08 -3.85
C ALA A 121 23.57 -12.25 -2.96
N ARG A 122 22.83 -12.58 -1.88
CA ARG A 122 23.13 -13.74 -1.01
C ARG A 122 22.96 -15.07 -1.73
N HIS A 123 21.93 -15.19 -2.59
CA HIS A 123 21.73 -16.39 -3.39
C HIS A 123 22.88 -16.60 -4.39
N GLN A 124 23.27 -15.56 -5.11
CA GLN A 124 24.39 -15.62 -6.07
C GLN A 124 25.74 -15.93 -5.39
N GLY A 125 25.97 -15.40 -4.18
CA GLY A 125 27.19 -15.70 -3.40
C GLY A 125 27.27 -17.14 -2.86
N ARG A 126 26.15 -17.87 -2.77
CA ARG A 126 26.12 -19.29 -2.35
C ARG A 126 26.42 -20.26 -3.48
N GLU A 127 26.24 -19.85 -4.73
CA GLU A 127 26.48 -20.70 -5.91
C GLU A 127 27.94 -20.71 -6.36
N GLN A 128 28.80 -19.87 -5.79
CA GLN A 128 30.23 -19.91 -6.06
C GLN A 128 30.92 -20.96 -5.16
N PRO A 129 31.49 -22.05 -5.71
CA PRO A 129 32.22 -23.02 -4.91
C PRO A 129 33.43 -22.35 -4.25
N ALA A 130 33.54 -22.48 -2.94
CA ALA A 130 34.65 -21.91 -2.17
C ALA A 130 36.00 -22.37 -2.77
N PRO A 131 36.96 -21.46 -3.00
CA PRO A 131 38.26 -21.84 -3.52
C PRO A 131 38.92 -22.81 -2.54
N LYS A 132 39.23 -24.02 -3.01
CA LYS A 132 39.90 -25.06 -2.22
C LYS A 132 41.22 -24.48 -1.71
N ARG A 133 41.27 -24.09 -0.43
CA ARG A 133 42.52 -23.69 0.24
C ARG A 133 43.47 -24.88 0.18
N ALA A 134 44.51 -24.77 -0.64
CA ALA A 134 45.61 -25.74 -0.68
C ALA A 134 46.26 -25.78 0.71
N ARG A 135 46.07 -26.90 1.42
CA ARG A 135 46.74 -27.14 2.70
C ARG A 135 48.25 -27.28 2.42
N SER A 136 49.02 -26.24 2.72
CA SER A 136 50.48 -26.34 2.73
C SER A 136 50.90 -27.26 3.88
N ARG A 137 51.27 -28.51 3.57
CA ARG A 137 52.01 -29.35 4.51
C ARG A 137 53.43 -28.77 4.61
N LYS A 138 53.73 -28.09 5.72
CA LYS A 138 55.12 -27.84 6.12
C LYS A 138 55.75 -29.17 6.54
N ARG A 139 56.90 -29.48 5.92
CA ARG A 139 57.79 -30.59 6.29
C ARG A 139 58.54 -30.27 7.56
#